data_AF-A0A378L140-F1
#
_entry.id   AF-A0A378L140-F1
#
_cell.length_a   1.000
_cell.length_b   1.000
_cell.length_c   1.000
_cell.angle_alpha   90.00
_cell.angle_beta   90.00
_cell.angle_gamma   90.00
#
_symmetry.space_group_name_H-M   'P 1'
#
loop_
_entity.id
_entity.type
_entity.pdbx_description
1 polymer ?
#
loop_
_entity_poly.entity_id
_entity_poly.type
_entity_poly.pdbx_seq_one_letter_code
_entity_poly.pdbx_strand_id
1 'polypeptide(L)'
;MPKIHDIKKQCDLIRGLYHSRKEDTLLPVCFHNEKVTLINTQYVDERRFISDAPVPNGELLGKGGIKHVYHINGKAVFLVACYDINRLEQIIDEEVSISQEMNKRGLHAQELNKGYIGIYDPDSDSYLDYPCMFADSFSTLSLEKGIEVFDTKNLYRFGSKYKLFHSDDGCMDNSVNRIVFQDILNDLALLLYLGFDINDNDSVNLTFVPSEREGIPFTVRLFMYDFSSKSYTPKMGPSPVLTLPEDARIKILLKGIVRNVLEADHIARSGRRSIVTPKFINTFFDTIYPAIEDEFVNCIKNKIIQHISTHSAPNIVAGRELVDLQIKFNDLLATLQIKTKELIAKGTEDNTLFDPRYVKIGKAAATLNQELEKAGNQFFANPTATNFPLFKQACNAAIKTAAVEFKNNRSSWSIKAWNEINPILRGILGIVALLTFIPALIVAMKSRHGYFNTFFSKLQTDSFEQLQSFERGQEDIMQVVGSLV
;
A
#
# COMPACT_ATOMS: atom_id res chain seq x y z
N MET A 1 -45.27 -0.95 -9.78
CA MET A 1 -45.85 0.41 -9.70
C MET A 1 -44.71 1.40 -9.77
N PRO A 2 -44.74 2.43 -10.63
CA PRO A 2 -43.71 3.44 -10.64
C PRO A 2 -43.89 4.27 -9.36
N LYS A 3 -42.96 4.13 -8.40
CA LYS A 3 -42.89 5.00 -7.24
C LYS A 3 -42.59 6.39 -7.77
N ILE A 4 -43.58 7.27 -7.80
CA ILE A 4 -43.31 8.69 -8.01
C ILE A 4 -42.55 9.12 -6.76
N HIS A 5 -41.23 9.12 -6.86
CA HIS A 5 -40.36 9.56 -5.78
C HIS A 5 -40.53 11.08 -5.66
N ASP A 6 -41.27 11.54 -4.65
CA ASP A 6 -41.11 12.93 -4.20
C ASP A 6 -39.77 13.04 -3.46
N ILE A 7 -38.72 12.98 -4.27
CA ILE A 7 -37.31 13.01 -3.88
C ILE A 7 -37.03 14.16 -2.94
N LYS A 8 -37.55 15.33 -3.31
CA LYS A 8 -37.31 16.55 -2.57
C LYS A 8 -37.86 16.39 -1.16
N LYS A 9 -39.08 15.88 -1.04
CA LYS A 9 -39.71 15.60 0.26
C LYS A 9 -38.93 14.57 1.08
N GLN A 10 -38.48 13.47 0.47
CA GLN A 10 -37.68 12.45 1.16
C GLN A 10 -36.34 13.01 1.68
N CYS A 11 -35.62 13.75 0.82
CA CYS A 11 -34.39 14.43 1.19
C CYS A 11 -34.64 15.48 2.29
N ASP A 12 -35.76 16.21 2.23
CA ASP A 12 -36.14 17.20 3.23
C ASP A 12 -36.49 16.54 4.58
N LEU A 13 -37.10 15.35 4.61
CA LEU A 13 -37.34 14.58 5.83
C LEU A 13 -36.02 14.14 6.50
N ILE A 14 -35.08 13.58 5.71
CA ILE A 14 -33.73 13.22 6.20
C ILE A 14 -32.96 14.44 6.69
N ARG A 15 -33.03 15.55 5.94
CA ARG A 15 -32.38 16.80 6.35
C ARG A 15 -33.04 17.37 7.60
N GLY A 16 -34.36 17.28 7.73
CA GLY A 16 -35.10 17.68 8.91
C GLY A 16 -34.62 16.95 10.15
N LEU A 17 -34.39 15.65 10.06
CA LEU A 17 -33.75 14.86 11.11
C LEU A 17 -32.39 15.45 11.49
N TYR A 18 -31.50 15.70 10.52
CA TYR A 18 -30.12 16.13 10.80
C TYR A 18 -29.96 17.60 11.21
N HIS A 19 -30.83 18.49 10.75
CA HIS A 19 -30.76 19.92 11.07
C HIS A 19 -31.51 20.28 12.35
N SER A 20 -32.30 19.34 12.90
CA SER A 20 -32.99 19.58 14.14
C SER A 20 -32.00 19.73 15.29
N ARG A 21 -32.11 20.85 16.01
CA ARG A 21 -31.34 21.10 17.24
C ARG A 21 -31.86 20.33 18.45
N LYS A 22 -33.00 19.64 18.33
CA LYS A 22 -33.56 18.82 19.42
C LYS A 22 -32.88 17.46 19.41
N GLU A 23 -32.20 17.13 20.50
CA GLU A 23 -31.45 15.87 20.70
C GLU A 23 -32.32 14.60 20.65
N ASP A 24 -33.65 14.75 20.64
CA ASP A 24 -34.62 13.64 20.57
C ASP A 24 -35.46 13.70 19.29
N THR A 25 -34.93 14.24 18.19
CA THR A 25 -35.68 14.22 16.92
C THR A 25 -35.74 12.80 16.41
N LEU A 26 -36.95 12.29 16.24
CA LEU A 26 -37.22 10.92 15.83
C LEU A 26 -37.64 10.90 14.37
N LEU A 27 -37.09 9.98 13.59
CA LEU A 27 -37.57 9.67 12.25
C LEU A 27 -37.92 8.18 12.15
N PRO A 28 -39.20 7.82 12.14
CA PRO A 28 -39.60 6.44 11.90
C PRO A 28 -39.21 6.00 10.48
N VAL A 29 -38.54 4.86 10.40
CA VAL A 29 -38.14 4.21 9.15
C VAL A 29 -38.57 2.74 9.14
N CYS A 30 -38.59 2.14 7.95
CA CYS A 30 -38.83 0.73 7.73
C CYS A 30 -37.67 0.16 6.90
N PHE A 31 -37.02 -0.90 7.37
CA PHE A 31 -35.97 -1.60 6.63
C PHE A 31 -36.26 -3.10 6.65
N HIS A 32 -36.33 -3.75 5.47
CA HIS A 32 -36.73 -5.17 5.34
C HIS A 32 -37.99 -5.57 6.13
N ASN A 33 -39.03 -4.72 6.13
CA ASN A 33 -40.29 -4.87 6.87
C ASN A 33 -40.21 -4.63 8.39
N GLU A 34 -39.04 -4.28 8.93
CA GLU A 34 -38.91 -3.90 10.33
C GLU A 34 -39.03 -2.40 10.52
N LYS A 35 -39.91 -1.99 11.43
CA LYS A 35 -40.06 -0.58 11.81
C LYS A 35 -39.04 -0.22 12.88
N VAL A 36 -38.19 0.75 12.57
CA VAL A 36 -37.15 1.27 13.46
C VAL A 36 -37.33 2.78 13.54
N THR A 37 -37.06 3.37 14.70
CA THR A 37 -37.09 4.83 14.84
C THR A 37 -35.66 5.32 14.92
N LEU A 38 -35.22 6.10 13.92
CA LEU A 38 -33.91 6.74 13.95
C LEU A 38 -33.94 7.87 14.98
N ILE A 39 -32.91 7.91 15.82
CA ILE A 39 -32.77 8.93 16.86
C ILE A 39 -31.67 9.88 16.42
N ASN A 40 -31.99 11.17 16.30
CA ASN A 40 -30.99 12.21 16.06
C ASN A 40 -30.22 12.52 17.36
N THR A 41 -29.31 11.63 17.72
CA THR A 41 -28.33 11.97 18.76
C THR A 41 -27.31 12.93 18.11
N GLN A 42 -27.20 14.17 18.60
CA GLN A 42 -26.17 15.10 18.09
C GLN A 42 -24.75 14.53 18.27
N TYR A 43 -24.61 13.61 19.22
CA TYR A 43 -23.39 12.95 19.64
C TYR A 43 -23.52 11.44 19.46
N VAL A 44 -22.40 10.83 19.04
CA VAL A 44 -22.19 9.38 19.10
C VAL A 44 -21.86 9.06 20.56
N ASP A 45 -22.55 8.10 21.20
CA ASP A 45 -22.27 7.74 22.61
C ASP A 45 -20.90 7.04 22.71
N GLU A 46 -19.85 7.83 22.90
CA GLU A 46 -18.45 7.38 22.89
C GLU A 46 -18.17 6.20 23.84
N ARG A 47 -18.98 6.01 24.89
CA ARG A 47 -18.79 4.95 25.90
C ARG A 47 -19.19 3.57 25.38
N ARG A 48 -20.00 3.48 24.34
CA ARG A 48 -20.49 2.20 23.78
C ARG A 48 -19.50 1.56 22.82
N PHE A 49 -18.56 2.34 22.29
CA PHE A 49 -17.61 1.94 21.25
C PHE A 49 -16.38 1.21 21.78
N ILE A 50 -16.31 0.97 23.10
CA ILE A 50 -15.35 0.07 23.76
C ILE A 50 -16.16 -0.98 24.53
N SER A 51 -17.08 -1.65 23.84
CA SER A 51 -17.82 -2.74 24.44
C SER A 51 -18.21 -3.76 23.37
N ASP A 52 -18.25 -5.02 23.78
CA ASP A 52 -18.86 -6.10 23.02
C ASP A 52 -20.40 -6.09 23.15
N ALA A 53 -20.98 -4.98 23.63
CA ALA A 53 -22.41 -4.85 23.80
C ALA A 53 -23.11 -4.61 22.46
N PRO A 54 -24.29 -5.20 22.23
CA PRO A 54 -25.10 -4.89 21.06
C PRO A 54 -25.46 -3.41 21.02
N VAL A 55 -25.36 -2.79 19.85
CA VAL A 55 -25.83 -1.42 19.63
C VAL A 55 -27.36 -1.45 19.45
N PRO A 56 -28.14 -0.59 20.14
CA PRO A 56 -29.57 -0.45 19.89
C PRO A 56 -29.93 -0.09 18.45
N ASN A 57 -31.04 -0.64 17.96
CA ASN A 57 -31.61 -0.27 16.67
C ASN A 57 -32.03 1.20 16.65
N GLY A 58 -31.72 1.89 15.56
CA GLY A 58 -32.01 3.31 15.33
C GLY A 58 -30.95 4.28 15.85
N GLU A 59 -29.89 3.78 16.49
CA GLU A 59 -28.81 4.61 17.03
C GLU A 59 -27.83 5.06 15.94
N LEU A 60 -27.34 6.30 16.06
CA LEU A 60 -26.33 6.85 15.18
C LEU A 60 -24.95 6.27 15.53
N LEU A 61 -24.36 5.54 14.57
CA LEU A 61 -23.02 4.97 14.67
C LEU A 61 -21.91 5.98 14.33
N GLY A 62 -22.19 6.93 13.44
CA GLY A 62 -21.21 7.89 13.00
C GLY A 62 -21.71 8.87 11.95
N LYS A 63 -20.96 9.96 11.75
CA LYS A 63 -21.22 10.95 10.70
C LYS A 63 -19.95 11.37 9.96
N GLY A 64 -20.03 11.39 8.64
CA GLY A 64 -18.95 11.70 7.72
C GLY A 64 -19.45 12.57 6.58
N GLY A 65 -19.07 13.86 6.58
CA GLY A 65 -19.53 14.79 5.55
C GLY A 65 -21.06 14.92 5.48
N ILE A 66 -21.67 14.39 4.41
CA ILE A 66 -23.13 14.37 4.21
C ILE A 66 -23.77 13.03 4.60
N LYS A 67 -22.97 12.05 5.03
CA LYS A 67 -23.40 10.70 5.36
C LYS A 67 -23.58 10.54 6.86
N HIS A 68 -24.69 9.91 7.25
CA HIS A 68 -24.96 9.45 8.60
C HIS A 68 -25.14 7.94 8.57
N VAL A 69 -24.57 7.25 9.54
CA VAL A 69 -24.62 5.79 9.62
C VAL A 69 -25.42 5.40 10.84
N TYR A 70 -26.45 4.60 10.66
CA TYR A 70 -27.32 4.12 11.73
C TYR A 70 -27.20 2.61 11.91
N HIS A 71 -27.35 2.15 13.15
CA HIS A 71 -27.50 0.72 13.42
C HIS A 71 -28.95 0.30 13.18
N ILE A 72 -29.19 -0.64 12.28
CA ILE A 72 -30.52 -1.17 11.98
C ILE A 72 -30.39 -2.69 11.79
N ASN A 73 -30.81 -3.45 12.79
CA ASN A 73 -30.87 -4.93 12.78
C ASN A 73 -29.54 -5.58 12.37
N GLY A 74 -28.45 -5.29 13.09
CA GLY A 74 -27.13 -5.83 12.76
C GLY A 74 -26.46 -5.16 11.56
N LYS A 75 -27.13 -4.23 10.87
CA LYS A 75 -26.58 -3.51 9.73
C LYS A 75 -26.19 -2.08 10.09
N ALA A 76 -25.10 -1.62 9.51
CA ALA A 76 -24.79 -0.22 9.35
C ALA A 76 -25.51 0.29 8.10
N VAL A 77 -26.51 1.14 8.27
CA VAL A 77 -27.29 1.75 7.18
C VAL A 77 -26.85 3.19 6.99
N PHE A 78 -26.37 3.49 5.79
CA PHE A 78 -25.80 4.77 5.41
C PHE A 78 -26.85 5.61 4.70
N LEU A 79 -27.14 6.77 5.29
CA LEU A 79 -28.09 7.73 4.79
C LEU A 79 -27.34 8.99 4.38
N VAL A 80 -27.38 9.29 3.09
CA VAL A 80 -26.71 10.44 2.49
C VAL A 80 -27.69 11.59 2.41
N ALA A 81 -27.47 12.71 3.11
CA ALA A 81 -28.30 13.90 2.96
C ALA A 81 -27.92 14.65 1.67
N CYS A 82 -28.56 14.29 0.56
CA CYS A 82 -28.38 14.96 -0.73
C CYS A 82 -29.56 15.89 -1.06
N TYR A 83 -29.34 16.86 -1.95
CA TYR A 83 -30.40 17.74 -2.48
C TYR A 83 -30.91 17.27 -3.85
N ASP A 84 -30.19 16.33 -4.49
CA ASP A 84 -30.42 15.84 -5.84
C ASP A 84 -30.38 14.31 -5.84
N ILE A 85 -31.48 13.64 -6.20
CA ILE A 85 -31.50 12.17 -6.18
C ILE A 85 -30.63 11.55 -7.26
N ASN A 86 -30.52 12.18 -8.43
CA ASN A 86 -29.71 11.62 -9.50
C ASN A 86 -28.26 11.57 -9.02
N ARG A 87 -27.87 12.60 -8.26
CA ARG A 87 -26.60 12.60 -7.55
C ARG A 87 -26.55 11.61 -6.39
N LEU A 88 -27.64 11.43 -5.62
CA LEU A 88 -27.72 10.45 -4.53
C LEU A 88 -27.50 9.01 -5.01
N GLU A 89 -28.27 8.56 -6.01
CA GLU A 89 -28.15 7.20 -6.55
C GLU A 89 -26.79 6.98 -7.20
N GLN A 90 -26.28 7.98 -7.92
CA GLN A 90 -24.92 7.94 -8.47
C GLN A 90 -23.88 7.77 -7.35
N ILE A 91 -23.95 8.54 -6.26
CA ILE A 91 -23.04 8.39 -5.12
C ILE A 91 -23.13 6.98 -4.55
N ILE A 92 -24.35 6.45 -4.36
CA ILE A 92 -24.55 5.09 -3.83
C ILE A 92 -23.93 4.04 -4.76
N ASP A 93 -24.18 4.15 -6.07
CA ASP A 93 -23.66 3.21 -7.06
C ASP A 93 -22.12 3.29 -7.15
N GLU A 94 -21.54 4.49 -7.11
CA GLU A 94 -20.10 4.70 -7.08
C GLU A 94 -19.47 4.05 -5.82
N GLU A 95 -20.00 4.32 -4.64
CA GLU A 95 -19.50 3.77 -3.36
C GLU A 95 -19.57 2.24 -3.31
N VAL A 96 -20.71 1.68 -3.72
CA VAL A 96 -20.90 0.22 -3.79
C VAL A 96 -19.91 -0.39 -4.78
N SER A 97 -19.76 0.21 -5.97
CA SER A 97 -18.82 -0.27 -6.98
C SER A 97 -17.36 -0.21 -6.49
N ILE A 98 -16.97 0.87 -5.82
CA ILE A 98 -15.60 1.04 -5.29
C ILE A 98 -15.33 0.02 -4.19
N SER A 99 -16.25 -0.13 -3.24
CA SER A 99 -16.17 -1.12 -2.17
C SER A 99 -15.96 -2.53 -2.73
N GLN A 100 -16.77 -2.92 -3.72
CA GLN A 100 -16.66 -4.23 -4.37
C GLN A 100 -15.34 -4.38 -5.13
N GLU A 101 -14.90 -3.36 -5.86
CA GLU A 101 -13.64 -3.40 -6.60
C GLU A 101 -12.43 -3.50 -5.66
N MET A 102 -12.44 -2.79 -4.52
CA MET A 102 -11.40 -2.92 -3.51
C MET A 102 -11.31 -4.35 -2.97
N ASN A 103 -12.45 -4.94 -2.61
CA ASN A 103 -12.50 -6.33 -2.14
C ASN A 103 -12.00 -7.31 -3.21
N LYS A 104 -12.36 -7.11 -4.50
CA LYS A 104 -11.83 -7.92 -5.62
C LYS A 104 -10.32 -7.80 -5.77
N ARG A 105 -9.75 -6.63 -5.47
CA ARG A 105 -8.29 -6.38 -5.51
C ARG A 105 -7.57 -6.91 -4.27
N GLY A 106 -8.31 -7.44 -3.30
CA GLY A 106 -7.76 -8.00 -2.07
C GLY A 106 -7.52 -6.95 -0.97
N LEU A 107 -7.96 -5.70 -1.14
CA LEU A 107 -8.00 -4.73 -0.04
C LEU A 107 -9.11 -5.11 0.94
N HIS A 108 -8.92 -4.84 2.22
CA HIS A 108 -9.96 -5.08 3.22
C HIS A 108 -10.92 -3.89 3.28
N ALA A 109 -12.00 -3.94 2.51
CA ALA A 109 -13.05 -2.92 2.50
C ALA A 109 -14.36 -3.51 3.01
N GLN A 110 -15.18 -2.66 3.63
CA GLN A 110 -16.52 -3.10 3.98
C GLN A 110 -17.35 -3.28 2.70
N GLU A 111 -17.92 -4.46 2.49
CA GLU A 111 -18.80 -4.72 1.35
C GLU A 111 -20.12 -3.94 1.49
N LEU A 112 -20.25 -2.87 0.69
CA LEU A 112 -21.44 -2.05 0.65
C LEU A 112 -22.45 -2.66 -0.32
N ASN A 113 -23.72 -2.65 0.08
CA ASN A 113 -24.83 -3.07 -0.75
C ASN A 113 -25.82 -1.91 -0.92
N LYS A 114 -26.36 -1.77 -2.12
CA LYS A 114 -27.44 -0.82 -2.40
C LYS A 114 -28.78 -1.39 -1.92
N GLY A 115 -29.59 -0.55 -1.29
CA GLY A 115 -30.93 -0.91 -0.84
C GLY A 115 -31.84 0.30 -0.74
N TYR A 116 -32.98 0.08 -0.08
CA TYR A 116 -33.93 1.13 0.23
C TYR A 116 -34.42 0.99 1.67
N ILE A 117 -34.64 2.13 2.32
CA ILE A 117 -35.43 2.23 3.54
C ILE A 117 -36.75 2.93 3.21
N GLY A 118 -37.85 2.56 3.85
CA GLY A 118 -39.07 3.36 3.86
C GLY A 118 -38.94 4.45 4.93
N ILE A 119 -39.09 5.71 4.58
CA ILE A 119 -39.12 6.84 5.53
C ILE A 119 -40.57 7.23 5.76
N TYR A 120 -40.99 7.33 7.02
CA TYR A 120 -42.34 7.78 7.34
C TYR A 120 -42.50 9.27 7.04
N ASP A 121 -43.52 9.59 6.24
CA ASP A 121 -43.94 10.93 5.89
C ASP A 121 -45.23 11.28 6.65
N PRO A 122 -45.18 12.18 7.64
CA PRO A 122 -46.33 12.51 8.46
C PRO A 122 -47.42 13.27 7.69
N ASP A 123 -47.08 13.98 6.61
CA ASP A 123 -48.05 14.79 5.86
C ASP A 123 -48.99 13.91 5.00
N SER A 124 -48.49 12.77 4.53
CA SER A 124 -49.26 11.82 3.73
C SER A 124 -49.60 10.52 4.45
N ASP A 125 -49.21 10.39 5.72
CA ASP A 125 -49.36 9.20 6.56
C ASP A 125 -48.91 7.91 5.84
N SER A 126 -47.74 7.96 5.21
CA SER A 126 -47.24 6.89 4.35
C SER A 126 -45.74 6.73 4.44
N TYR A 127 -45.21 5.58 3.99
CA TYR A 127 -43.76 5.38 3.87
C TYR A 127 -43.28 5.64 2.44
N LEU A 128 -42.20 6.41 2.32
CA LEU A 128 -41.56 6.75 1.07
C LEU A 128 -40.20 6.05 0.94
N ASP A 129 -39.94 5.34 -0.15
CA ASP A 129 -38.67 4.63 -0.31
C ASP A 129 -37.51 5.58 -0.61
N TYR A 130 -36.47 5.48 0.19
CA TYR A 130 -35.24 6.26 0.08
C TYR A 130 -34.05 5.34 -0.19
N PRO A 131 -33.27 5.59 -1.25
CA PRO A 131 -32.12 4.75 -1.56
C PRO A 131 -31.04 4.95 -0.48
N CYS A 132 -30.42 3.86 -0.08
CA CYS A 132 -29.37 3.84 0.93
C CYS A 132 -28.27 2.85 0.56
N MET A 133 -27.13 2.94 1.26
CA MET A 133 -26.16 1.84 1.31
C MET A 133 -26.32 1.13 2.64
N PHE A 134 -26.00 -0.16 2.69
CA PHE A 134 -25.91 -0.88 3.94
C PHE A 134 -24.77 -1.89 3.90
N ALA A 135 -24.26 -2.21 5.08
CA ALA A 135 -23.26 -3.24 5.31
C ALA A 135 -23.40 -3.77 6.74
N ASP A 136 -22.56 -4.72 7.14
CA ASP A 136 -22.56 -5.20 8.53
C ASP A 136 -22.07 -4.13 9.48
N SER A 137 -22.73 -3.92 10.62
CA SER A 137 -22.21 -2.98 11.61
C SER A 137 -20.87 -3.45 12.17
N PHE A 138 -20.08 -2.53 12.75
CA PHE A 138 -18.83 -2.90 13.42
C PHE A 138 -19.04 -3.90 14.56
N SER A 139 -20.18 -3.81 15.26
CA SER A 139 -20.57 -4.82 16.25
C SER A 139 -20.79 -6.20 15.62
N THR A 140 -21.48 -6.29 14.48
CA THR A 140 -21.68 -7.56 13.76
C THR A 140 -20.37 -8.10 13.20
N LEU A 141 -19.51 -7.24 12.63
CA LEU A 141 -18.17 -7.64 12.18
C LEU A 141 -17.35 -8.24 13.34
N SER A 142 -17.35 -7.60 14.51
CA SER A 142 -16.62 -8.09 15.68
C SER A 142 -17.23 -9.38 16.24
N LEU A 143 -18.51 -9.35 16.61
CA LEU A 143 -19.18 -10.40 17.37
C LEU A 143 -19.45 -11.66 16.53
N GLU A 144 -19.82 -11.51 15.26
CA GLU A 144 -20.24 -12.62 14.41
C GLU A 144 -19.13 -13.07 13.46
N LYS A 145 -18.31 -12.14 12.96
CA LYS A 145 -17.25 -12.45 11.99
C LYS A 145 -15.84 -12.49 12.58
N GLY A 146 -15.66 -12.09 13.85
CA GLY A 146 -14.34 -12.02 14.47
C GLY A 146 -13.41 -10.99 13.82
N ILE A 147 -13.98 -9.90 13.29
CA ILE A 147 -13.26 -8.80 12.64
C ILE A 147 -13.39 -7.57 13.53
N GLU A 148 -12.30 -7.14 14.16
CA GLU A 148 -12.30 -5.93 14.98
C GLU A 148 -11.93 -4.72 14.14
N VAL A 149 -12.65 -3.62 14.30
CA VAL A 149 -12.39 -2.38 13.55
C VAL A 149 -11.92 -1.29 14.50
N PHE A 150 -10.86 -0.58 14.12
CA PHE A 150 -10.43 0.66 14.74
C PHE A 150 -10.78 1.84 13.84
N ASP A 151 -11.75 2.64 14.27
CA ASP A 151 -12.10 3.93 13.69
C ASP A 151 -11.07 4.96 14.15
N THR A 152 -10.19 5.38 13.24
CA THR A 152 -9.08 6.28 13.55
C THR A 152 -9.51 7.72 13.74
N LYS A 153 -10.61 8.13 13.10
CA LYS A 153 -11.17 9.47 13.25
C LYS A 153 -11.66 9.71 14.66
N ASN A 154 -12.35 8.71 15.20
CA ASN A 154 -12.98 8.80 16.51
C ASN A 154 -12.15 8.13 17.62
N LEU A 155 -11.06 7.44 17.27
CA LEU A 155 -10.20 6.66 18.16
C LEU A 155 -10.99 5.59 18.94
N TYR A 156 -11.83 4.86 18.21
CA TYR A 156 -12.68 3.80 18.76
C TYR A 156 -12.31 2.44 18.21
N ARG A 157 -12.26 1.45 19.09
CA ARG A 157 -11.97 0.07 18.72
C ARG A 157 -13.11 -0.86 19.13
N PHE A 158 -13.70 -1.53 18.16
CA PHE A 158 -14.72 -2.53 18.37
C PHE A 158 -14.08 -3.89 18.59
N GLY A 159 -14.00 -4.31 19.86
CA GLY A 159 -13.35 -5.54 20.30
C GLY A 159 -11.96 -5.32 20.90
N SER A 160 -11.50 -6.31 21.66
CA SER A 160 -10.21 -6.29 22.37
C SER A 160 -9.45 -7.63 22.32
N LYS A 161 -9.90 -8.56 21.48
CA LYS A 161 -9.36 -9.90 21.30
C LYS A 161 -7.96 -9.87 20.69
N TYR A 162 -7.71 -8.99 19.72
CA TYR A 162 -6.46 -8.98 18.96
C TYR A 162 -5.45 -7.97 19.50
N LYS A 163 -4.47 -8.41 20.29
CA LYS A 163 -3.43 -7.55 20.87
C LYS A 163 -2.12 -7.79 20.14
N LEU A 164 -1.72 -6.87 19.28
CA LEU A 164 -0.53 -6.96 18.42
C LEU A 164 0.75 -7.15 19.23
N PHE A 165 0.84 -6.51 20.39
CA PHE A 165 1.99 -6.62 21.26
C PHE A 165 1.61 -7.18 22.63
N HIS A 166 2.50 -7.98 23.23
CA HIS A 166 2.32 -8.53 24.58
C HIS A 166 2.29 -7.44 25.66
N SER A 167 2.97 -6.31 25.41
CA SER A 167 3.02 -5.13 26.28
C SER A 167 3.29 -3.87 25.43
N ASP A 168 3.17 -2.68 26.04
CA ASP A 168 3.55 -1.42 25.39
C ASP A 168 5.02 -1.44 24.93
N ASP A 169 5.92 -2.12 25.66
CA ASP A 169 7.33 -2.27 25.28
C ASP A 169 7.54 -3.28 24.14
N GLY A 170 6.56 -4.14 23.85
CA GLY A 170 6.66 -5.13 22.76
C GLY A 170 6.80 -4.48 21.39
N CYS A 171 6.32 -3.24 21.22
CA CYS A 171 6.53 -2.49 19.99
C CYS A 171 7.97 -1.95 19.82
N MET A 172 8.84 -2.12 20.82
CA MET A 172 10.24 -1.68 20.71
C MET A 172 11.14 -2.67 19.94
N ASP A 173 10.61 -3.82 19.52
CA ASP A 173 11.33 -4.81 18.72
C ASP A 173 11.08 -4.62 17.22
N ASN A 174 12.12 -4.22 16.47
CA ASN A 174 12.06 -4.03 15.02
C ASN A 174 11.62 -5.31 14.27
N SER A 175 11.99 -6.50 14.76
CA SER A 175 11.61 -7.77 14.12
C SER A 175 10.10 -8.01 14.21
N VAL A 176 9.51 -7.70 15.37
CA VAL A 176 8.05 -7.80 15.58
C VAL A 176 7.32 -6.78 14.71
N ASN A 177 7.79 -5.53 14.65
CA ASN A 177 7.19 -4.50 13.82
C ASN A 177 7.14 -4.88 12.35
N ARG A 178 8.21 -5.48 11.80
CA ARG A 178 8.22 -5.96 10.40
C ARG A 178 7.09 -6.95 10.13
N ILE A 179 6.81 -7.85 11.07
CA ILE A 179 5.75 -8.86 10.93
C ILE A 179 4.36 -8.21 11.02
N VAL A 180 4.17 -7.33 12.01
CA VAL A 180 2.90 -6.65 12.29
C VAL A 180 2.49 -5.74 11.14
N PHE A 181 3.42 -4.92 10.62
CA PHE A 181 3.10 -3.93 9.60
C PHE A 181 3.08 -4.49 8.18
N GLN A 182 3.51 -5.73 7.94
CA GLN A 182 3.66 -6.27 6.59
C GLN A 182 2.39 -6.15 5.72
N ASP A 183 1.22 -6.48 6.28
CA ASP A 183 -0.04 -6.46 5.53
C ASP A 183 -0.54 -5.02 5.31
N ILE A 184 -0.32 -4.13 6.27
CA ILE A 184 -0.55 -2.68 6.11
C ILE A 184 0.30 -2.10 4.97
N LEU A 185 1.58 -2.46 4.90
CA LEU A 185 2.47 -1.97 3.84
C LEU A 185 2.01 -2.45 2.47
N ASN A 186 1.52 -3.70 2.38
CA ASN A 186 0.95 -4.25 1.15
C ASN A 186 -0.33 -3.50 0.75
N ASP A 187 -1.25 -3.28 1.70
CA ASP A 187 -2.50 -2.57 1.45
C ASP A 187 -2.25 -1.11 1.02
N LEU A 188 -1.32 -0.41 1.69
CA LEU A 188 -0.95 0.97 1.34
C LEU A 188 -0.32 1.04 -0.06
N ALA A 189 0.57 0.09 -0.39
CA ALA A 189 1.16 0.01 -1.73
C ALA A 189 0.10 -0.18 -2.80
N LEU A 190 -0.89 -1.05 -2.56
CA LEU A 190 -1.98 -1.29 -3.49
C LEU A 190 -2.88 -0.06 -3.66
N LEU A 191 -3.21 0.65 -2.58
CA LEU A 191 -3.96 1.91 -2.64
C LEU A 191 -3.23 2.98 -3.45
N LEU A 192 -1.93 3.16 -3.20
CA LEU A 192 -1.11 4.13 -3.93
C LEU A 192 -0.94 3.74 -5.40
N TYR A 193 -0.77 2.45 -5.71
CA TYR A 193 -0.72 1.92 -7.08
C TYR A 193 -2.03 2.17 -7.85
N LEU A 194 -3.16 2.02 -7.17
CA LEU A 194 -4.48 2.35 -7.71
C LEU A 194 -4.66 3.89 -7.85
N GLY A 195 -3.76 4.72 -7.32
CA GLY A 195 -3.86 6.17 -7.42
C GLY A 195 -4.93 6.76 -6.51
N PHE A 196 -5.24 6.09 -5.39
CA PHE A 196 -6.04 6.70 -4.34
C PHE A 196 -5.30 7.90 -3.74
N ASP A 197 -5.95 9.05 -3.80
CA ASP A 197 -5.38 10.28 -3.26
C ASP A 197 -5.70 10.41 -1.76
N ILE A 198 -4.94 9.67 -0.95
CA ILE A 198 -5.05 9.73 0.51
C ILE A 198 -4.25 10.94 0.99
N ASN A 199 -4.92 11.84 1.71
CA ASN A 199 -4.35 13.00 2.38
C ASN A 199 -4.13 12.72 3.86
N ASP A 200 -3.32 13.55 4.50
CA ASP A 200 -2.96 13.42 5.93
C ASP A 200 -4.17 13.58 6.87
N ASN A 201 -5.25 14.20 6.38
CA ASN A 201 -6.50 14.39 7.12
C ASN A 201 -7.49 13.25 6.89
N ASP A 202 -7.23 12.35 5.93
CA ASP A 202 -8.11 11.24 5.65
C ASP A 202 -7.94 10.17 6.74
N SER A 203 -9.07 9.74 7.30
CA SER A 203 -9.10 8.74 8.35
C SER A 203 -8.97 7.35 7.74
N VAL A 204 -7.77 6.79 7.82
CA VAL A 204 -7.50 5.41 7.39
C VAL A 204 -7.83 4.49 8.56
N ASN A 205 -8.98 3.82 8.53
CA ASN A 205 -9.35 2.88 9.60
C ASN A 205 -8.47 1.62 9.55
N LEU A 206 -8.47 0.85 10.64
CA LEU A 206 -7.75 -0.42 10.72
C LEU A 206 -8.71 -1.55 11.01
N THR A 207 -8.35 -2.75 10.55
CA THR A 207 -9.07 -3.99 10.86
C THR A 207 -8.10 -5.02 11.39
N PHE A 208 -8.53 -5.77 12.40
CA PHE A 208 -7.79 -6.86 13.02
C PHE A 208 -8.55 -8.15 12.79
N VAL A 209 -7.90 -9.10 12.13
CA VAL A 209 -8.52 -10.33 11.63
C VAL A 209 -7.63 -11.54 11.91
N PRO A 210 -8.20 -12.76 12.02
CA PRO A 210 -7.41 -13.98 12.02
C PRO A 210 -6.42 -14.00 10.84
N SER A 211 -5.19 -14.43 11.10
CA SER A 211 -4.16 -14.51 10.07
C SER A 211 -4.13 -15.92 9.51
N GLU A 212 -3.99 -16.00 8.19
CA GLU A 212 -3.80 -17.27 7.47
C GLU A 212 -2.33 -17.73 7.50
N ARG A 213 -1.41 -16.87 7.94
CA ARG A 213 0.02 -17.18 8.02
C ARG A 213 0.31 -18.12 9.18
N GLU A 214 1.05 -19.20 8.90
CA GLU A 214 1.48 -20.16 9.92
C GLU A 214 2.26 -19.45 11.04
N GLY A 215 1.89 -19.72 12.29
CA GLY A 215 2.53 -19.13 13.47
C GLY A 215 2.12 -17.68 13.79
N ILE A 216 1.27 -17.04 12.97
CA ILE A 216 0.77 -15.69 13.22
C ILE A 216 -0.74 -15.79 13.45
N PRO A 217 -1.25 -15.60 14.69
CA PRO A 217 -2.66 -15.84 15.00
C PRO A 217 -3.62 -14.79 14.42
N PHE A 218 -3.16 -13.56 14.20
CA PHE A 218 -3.95 -12.47 13.65
C PHE A 218 -3.06 -11.45 12.94
N THR A 219 -3.66 -10.64 12.07
CA THR A 219 -2.99 -9.56 11.37
C THR A 219 -3.78 -8.26 11.47
N VAL A 220 -3.10 -7.15 11.20
CA VAL A 220 -3.71 -5.83 11.05
C VAL A 220 -3.64 -5.41 9.60
N ARG A 221 -4.74 -4.87 9.08
CA ARG A 221 -4.89 -4.43 7.70
C ARG A 221 -5.48 -3.03 7.65
N LEU A 222 -5.28 -2.35 6.52
CA LEU A 222 -6.00 -1.10 6.30
C LEU A 222 -7.47 -1.43 6.03
N PHE A 223 -8.36 -0.76 6.76
CA PHE A 223 -9.79 -0.93 6.62
C PHE A 223 -10.38 0.28 5.93
N MET A 224 -10.84 0.08 4.72
CA MET A 224 -11.38 1.16 3.92
C MET A 224 -12.89 1.28 4.11
N TYR A 225 -13.30 2.47 4.56
CA TYR A 225 -14.67 2.81 4.90
C TYR A 225 -14.90 4.27 4.47
N ASP A 226 -15.95 4.52 3.68
CA ASP A 226 -16.33 5.85 3.17
C ASP A 226 -15.38 6.41 2.08
N PHE A 227 -15.74 6.28 0.80
CA PHE A 227 -14.85 6.59 -0.34
C PHE A 227 -15.05 7.99 -0.96
N SER A 228 -16.20 8.61 -0.76
CA SER A 228 -16.49 9.95 -1.26
C SER A 228 -16.08 10.97 -0.21
N SER A 229 -14.85 11.46 -0.31
CA SER A 229 -14.59 12.80 0.21
C SER A 229 -15.50 13.80 -0.55
N LYS A 230 -15.86 14.92 0.09
CA LYS A 230 -16.83 15.92 -0.42
C LYS A 230 -16.51 16.52 -1.81
N SER A 231 -15.35 16.19 -2.37
CA SER A 231 -14.78 16.79 -3.58
C SER A 231 -14.15 15.77 -4.53
N TYR A 232 -14.13 14.48 -4.18
CA TYR A 232 -13.59 13.43 -5.03
C TYR A 232 -14.73 12.57 -5.56
N THR A 233 -14.92 12.58 -6.88
CA THR A 233 -15.70 11.54 -7.57
C THR A 233 -14.66 10.52 -7.99
N PRO A 234 -14.53 9.37 -7.30
CA PRO A 234 -13.56 8.37 -7.68
C PRO A 234 -13.89 7.98 -9.11
N LYS A 235 -13.00 8.30 -10.05
CA LYS A 235 -13.18 7.83 -11.43
C LYS A 235 -13.26 6.31 -11.34
N MET A 236 -14.30 5.71 -11.90
CA MET A 236 -14.67 4.29 -11.82
C MET A 236 -13.63 3.29 -12.38
N GLY A 237 -12.39 3.71 -12.54
CA GLY A 237 -11.23 2.85 -12.39
C GLY A 237 -10.14 3.71 -11.79
N PRO A 238 -9.67 3.47 -10.55
CA PRO A 238 -8.34 3.88 -10.16
C PRO A 238 -7.38 3.35 -11.23
N SER A 239 -7.07 4.18 -12.22
CA SER A 239 -6.23 3.77 -13.32
C SER A 239 -4.86 3.58 -12.70
N PRO A 240 -4.27 2.38 -12.82
CA PRO A 240 -2.94 2.12 -12.29
C PRO A 240 -2.01 3.30 -12.56
N VAL A 241 -1.46 3.88 -11.50
CA VAL A 241 -0.42 4.89 -11.69
C VAL A 241 0.83 4.17 -12.18
N LEU A 242 1.43 4.73 -13.23
CA LEU A 242 2.66 4.19 -13.83
C LEU A 242 3.91 4.81 -13.22
N THR A 243 3.75 5.66 -12.20
CA THR A 243 4.81 6.40 -11.53
C THR A 243 4.75 6.15 -10.03
N LEU A 244 5.92 6.15 -9.39
CA LEU A 244 6.01 6.03 -7.94
C LEU A 244 5.57 7.34 -7.26
N PRO A 245 4.85 7.26 -6.13
CA PRO A 245 4.63 8.41 -5.26
C PRO A 245 5.96 8.95 -4.71
N GLU A 246 5.97 10.23 -4.36
CA GLU A 246 7.11 10.85 -3.67
C GLU A 246 7.31 10.24 -2.27
N ASP A 247 8.57 10.03 -1.88
CA ASP A 247 8.92 9.43 -0.59
C ASP A 247 8.35 10.24 0.58
N ALA A 248 8.35 11.58 0.49
CA ALA A 248 7.79 12.45 1.52
C ALA A 248 6.31 12.16 1.78
N ARG A 249 5.53 11.94 0.71
CA ARG A 249 4.11 11.59 0.81
C ARG A 249 3.94 10.22 1.48
N ILE A 250 4.71 9.21 1.09
CA ILE A 250 4.65 7.87 1.69
C ILE A 250 4.98 7.94 3.18
N LYS A 251 6.02 8.68 3.56
CA LYS A 251 6.44 8.86 4.96
C LYS A 251 5.35 9.48 5.83
N ILE A 252 4.67 10.53 5.35
CA ILE A 252 3.62 11.19 6.13
C ILE A 252 2.45 10.22 6.38
N LEU A 253 1.95 9.54 5.34
CA LEU A 253 0.87 8.56 5.46
C LEU A 253 1.27 7.41 6.40
N LEU A 254 2.47 6.87 6.22
CA LEU A 254 2.98 5.77 7.03
C LEU A 254 3.08 6.15 8.50
N LYS A 255 3.56 7.36 8.81
CA LYS A 255 3.67 7.86 10.19
C LYS A 255 2.31 7.91 10.88
N GLY A 256 1.28 8.40 10.19
CA GLY A 256 -0.10 8.43 10.69
C GLY A 256 -0.64 7.02 10.96
N ILE A 257 -0.48 6.11 9.99
CA ILE A 257 -0.95 4.72 10.12
C ILE A 257 -0.24 3.99 11.26
N VAL A 258 1.08 4.13 11.39
CA VAL A 258 1.85 3.51 12.48
C VAL A 258 1.39 4.00 13.84
N ARG A 259 1.13 5.31 13.99
CA ARG A 259 0.55 5.86 15.23
C ARG A 259 -0.80 5.21 15.53
N ASN A 260 -1.69 5.15 14.54
CA ASN A 260 -3.03 4.59 14.70
C ASN A 260 -2.98 3.11 15.13
N VAL A 261 -2.04 2.33 14.61
CA VAL A 261 -1.85 0.91 15.00
C VAL A 261 -1.45 0.80 16.48
N LEU A 262 -0.50 1.63 16.93
CA LEU A 262 -0.05 1.63 18.33
C LEU A 262 -1.16 2.09 19.28
N GLU A 263 -1.94 3.10 18.89
CA GLU A 263 -3.09 3.57 19.66
C GLU A 263 -4.19 2.51 19.76
N ALA A 264 -4.53 1.86 18.65
CA ALA A 264 -5.51 0.78 18.61
C ALA A 264 -5.13 -0.39 19.52
N ASP A 265 -3.85 -0.76 19.51
CA ASP A 265 -3.33 -1.84 20.35
C ASP A 265 -3.32 -1.47 21.84
N HIS A 266 -2.94 -0.23 22.18
CA HIS A 266 -3.03 0.27 23.55
C HIS A 266 -4.48 0.30 24.07
N ILE A 267 -5.44 0.70 23.22
CA ILE A 267 -6.87 0.69 23.57
C ILE A 267 -7.35 -0.74 23.85
N ALA A 268 -6.97 -1.71 23.03
CA ALA A 268 -7.33 -3.11 23.26
C ALA A 268 -6.73 -3.68 24.55
N ARG A 269 -5.56 -3.20 24.99
CA ARG A 269 -4.96 -3.61 26.27
C ARG A 269 -5.61 -2.93 27.47
N SER A 270 -5.79 -1.62 27.40
CA SER A 270 -6.25 -0.80 28.53
C SER A 270 -7.76 -0.85 28.73
N GLY A 271 -8.52 -1.25 27.69
CA GLY A 271 -9.98 -1.17 27.66
C GLY A 271 -10.48 0.27 27.73
N ARG A 272 -9.64 1.27 27.45
CA ARG A 272 -9.98 2.69 27.57
C ARG A 272 -9.38 3.49 26.43
N ARG A 273 -10.16 4.46 25.94
CA ARG A 273 -9.64 5.52 25.08
C ARG A 273 -8.73 6.42 25.91
N SER A 274 -7.50 6.63 25.46
CA SER A 274 -6.65 7.65 26.05
C SER A 274 -6.92 8.99 25.38
N ILE A 275 -7.21 10.02 26.19
CA ILE A 275 -7.35 11.41 25.70
C ILE A 275 -5.96 11.98 25.32
N VAL A 276 -4.89 11.39 25.86
CA VAL A 276 -3.51 11.82 25.66
C VAL A 276 -2.74 10.69 24.97
N THR A 277 -1.94 11.01 23.96
CA THR A 277 -1.05 10.03 23.33
C THR A 277 -0.15 9.38 24.39
N PRO A 278 -0.21 8.04 24.56
CA PRO A 278 0.62 7.35 25.53
C PRO A 278 2.11 7.61 25.32
N LYS A 279 2.87 7.74 26.42
CA LYS A 279 4.30 8.08 26.38
C LYS A 279 5.10 7.11 25.51
N PHE A 280 4.77 5.82 25.53
CA PHE A 280 5.50 4.81 24.75
C PHE A 280 5.40 5.06 23.23
N ILE A 281 4.31 5.65 22.73
CA ILE A 281 4.16 5.98 21.31
C ILE A 281 5.15 7.06 20.92
N ASN A 282 5.32 8.10 21.75
CA ASN A 282 6.34 9.12 21.51
C ASN A 282 7.74 8.49 21.54
N THR A 283 8.03 7.66 22.54
CA THR A 283 9.30 6.91 22.61
C THR A 283 9.56 6.05 21.37
N PHE A 284 8.53 5.38 20.84
CA PHE A 284 8.63 4.59 19.62
C PHE A 284 9.00 5.47 18.42
N PHE A 285 8.34 6.62 18.26
CA PHE A 285 8.65 7.54 17.15
C PHE A 285 10.03 8.19 17.28
N ASP A 286 10.54 8.37 18.49
CA ASP A 286 11.86 8.95 18.72
C ASP A 286 12.99 7.92 18.53
N THR A 287 12.75 6.64 18.84
CA THR A 287 13.83 5.63 18.91
C THR A 287 13.74 4.52 17.88
N ILE A 288 12.53 4.04 17.56
CA ILE A 288 12.31 2.86 16.71
C ILE A 288 11.95 3.25 15.28
N TYR A 289 10.96 4.12 15.12
CA TYR A 289 10.46 4.51 13.81
C TYR A 289 11.55 5.00 12.83
N PRO A 290 12.54 5.83 13.25
CA PRO A 290 13.60 6.27 12.34
C PRO A 290 14.47 5.13 11.79
N ALA A 291 14.56 4.01 12.51
CA ALA A 291 15.35 2.85 12.09
C ALA A 291 14.63 1.96 11.05
N ILE A 292 13.31 2.08 10.93
CA ILE A 292 12.48 1.24 10.05
C ILE A 292 11.74 2.05 8.96
N GLU A 293 11.69 3.38 9.05
CA GLU A 293 10.94 4.24 8.12
C GLU A 293 11.36 4.01 6.66
N ASP A 294 12.65 4.14 6.35
CA ASP A 294 13.16 3.99 4.97
C ASP A 294 12.98 2.56 4.45
N GLU A 295 13.09 1.55 5.33
CA GLU A 295 12.83 0.16 5.00
C GLU A 295 11.36 -0.02 4.57
N PHE A 296 10.42 0.55 5.32
CA PHE A 296 8.99 0.46 5.03
C PHE A 296 8.61 1.23 3.76
N VAL A 297 9.19 2.41 3.55
CA VAL A 297 9.00 3.18 2.30
C VAL A 297 9.48 2.39 1.09
N ASN A 298 10.67 1.77 1.17
CA ASN A 298 11.20 0.94 0.09
C ASN A 298 10.34 -0.31 -0.15
N CYS A 299 9.82 -0.94 0.91
CA CYS A 299 8.87 -2.04 0.80
C CYS A 299 7.63 -1.64 -0.01
N ILE A 300 7.01 -0.50 0.32
CA ILE A 300 5.84 0.05 -0.40
C ILE A 300 6.17 0.29 -1.87
N LYS A 301 7.29 0.96 -2.17
CA LYS A 301 7.72 1.25 -3.55
C LYS A 301 7.93 -0.03 -4.34
N ASN A 302 8.63 -1.01 -3.78
CA ASN A 302 8.85 -2.30 -4.43
C ASN A 302 7.53 -3.03 -4.74
N LYS A 303 6.54 -2.94 -3.85
CA LYS A 303 5.21 -3.50 -4.07
C LYS A 303 4.44 -2.77 -5.18
N ILE A 304 4.49 -1.43 -5.24
CA ILE A 304 3.90 -0.66 -6.34
C ILE A 304 4.54 -1.07 -7.68
N ILE A 305 5.87 -1.17 -7.72
CA ILE A 305 6.62 -1.62 -8.90
C ILE A 305 6.17 -3.03 -9.33
N GLN A 306 5.99 -3.95 -8.37
CA GLN A 306 5.48 -5.30 -8.63
C GLN A 306 4.07 -5.25 -9.24
N HIS A 307 3.17 -4.41 -8.72
CA HIS A 307 1.82 -4.25 -9.27
C HIS A 307 1.82 -3.67 -10.69
N ILE A 308 2.63 -2.64 -10.95
CA ILE A 308 2.85 -2.09 -12.30
C ILE A 308 3.30 -3.19 -13.26
N SER A 309 4.25 -4.03 -12.83
CA SER A 309 4.83 -5.08 -13.67
C SER A 309 3.86 -6.22 -13.98
N THR A 310 2.94 -6.54 -13.06
CA THR A 310 1.99 -7.66 -13.21
C THR A 310 0.76 -7.33 -14.04
N HIS A 311 0.34 -6.06 -14.07
CA HIS A 311 -0.92 -5.64 -14.69
C HIS A 311 -0.75 -4.96 -16.06
N SER A 312 0.48 -4.82 -16.55
CA SER A 312 0.73 -4.14 -17.81
C SER A 312 0.98 -5.16 -18.94
N ALA A 313 0.29 -4.99 -20.08
CA ALA A 313 0.17 -5.91 -21.23
C ALA A 313 1.50 -6.48 -21.81
N PRO A 314 1.50 -7.62 -22.54
CA PRO A 314 2.68 -8.44 -22.91
C PRO A 314 3.84 -7.78 -23.68
N ASN A 315 3.70 -6.54 -24.17
CA ASN A 315 4.87 -5.73 -24.56
C ASN A 315 5.75 -5.33 -23.35
N ILE A 316 5.43 -5.80 -22.14
CA ILE A 316 6.07 -5.44 -20.88
C ILE A 316 6.84 -6.62 -20.27
N VAL A 317 6.98 -7.77 -20.97
CA VAL A 317 7.83 -8.87 -20.49
C VAL A 317 9.30 -8.43 -20.36
N ALA A 318 9.86 -7.67 -21.31
CA ALA A 318 11.20 -7.10 -21.12
C ALA A 318 11.22 -5.90 -20.16
N GLY A 319 10.09 -5.20 -19.99
CA GLY A 319 9.92 -4.20 -18.94
C GLY A 319 9.97 -4.83 -17.54
N ARG A 320 9.37 -6.00 -17.36
CA ARG A 320 9.39 -6.81 -16.14
C ARG A 320 10.79 -7.29 -15.81
N GLU A 321 11.53 -7.86 -16.76
CA GLU A 321 12.93 -8.27 -16.53
C GLU A 321 13.80 -7.08 -16.12
N LEU A 322 13.61 -5.92 -16.77
CA LEU A 322 14.33 -4.71 -16.43
C LEU A 322 14.00 -4.20 -15.02
N VAL A 323 12.71 -4.22 -14.65
CA VAL A 323 12.23 -3.84 -13.32
C VAL A 323 12.76 -4.80 -12.25
N ASP A 324 12.70 -6.11 -12.49
CA ASP A 324 13.22 -7.12 -11.58
C ASP A 324 14.75 -6.93 -11.38
N LEU A 325 15.46 -6.54 -12.43
CA LEU A 325 16.88 -6.20 -12.34
C LEU A 325 17.14 -4.87 -11.62
N GLN A 326 16.24 -3.89 -11.73
CA GLN A 326 16.30 -2.64 -10.96
C GLN A 326 16.13 -2.91 -9.47
N ILE A 327 15.13 -3.70 -9.08
CA ILE A 327 14.91 -4.10 -7.68
C ILE A 327 16.15 -4.81 -7.15
N LYS A 328 16.64 -5.83 -7.85
CA LYS A 328 17.86 -6.55 -7.44
C LYS A 328 19.08 -5.64 -7.36
N PHE A 329 19.20 -4.66 -8.25
CA PHE A 329 20.29 -3.69 -8.22
C PHE A 329 20.20 -2.83 -6.96
N ASN A 330 19.03 -2.30 -6.65
CA ASN A 330 18.79 -1.47 -5.48
C ASN A 330 19.00 -2.24 -4.17
N ASP A 331 18.56 -3.49 -4.09
CA ASP A 331 18.77 -4.34 -2.91
C ASP A 331 20.26 -4.61 -2.64
N LEU A 332 21.03 -4.90 -3.70
CA LEU A 332 22.48 -5.08 -3.59
C LEU A 332 23.19 -3.77 -3.24
N LEU A 333 22.74 -2.64 -3.80
CA LEU A 333 23.27 -1.32 -3.47
C LEU A 333 23.01 -0.96 -2.01
N ALA A 334 21.79 -1.20 -1.49
CA ALA A 334 21.46 -0.99 -0.09
C ALA A 334 22.34 -1.87 0.84
N THR A 335 22.52 -3.14 0.47
CA THR A 335 23.41 -4.06 1.20
C THR A 335 24.87 -3.56 1.21
N LEU A 336 25.35 -3.05 0.07
CA LEU A 336 26.67 -2.43 -0.06
C LEU A 336 26.78 -1.18 0.82
N GLN A 337 25.77 -0.30 0.81
CA GLN A 337 25.73 0.93 1.59
C GLN A 337 25.80 0.65 3.10
N ILE A 338 25.09 -0.38 3.58
CA ILE A 338 25.18 -0.83 4.98
C ILE A 338 26.62 -1.22 5.34
N LYS A 339 27.27 -2.02 4.49
CA LYS A 339 28.65 -2.51 4.72
C LYS A 339 29.69 -1.40 4.61
N THR A 340 29.48 -0.44 3.73
CA THR A 340 30.40 0.70 3.53
C THR A 340 30.21 1.81 4.55
N LYS A 341 29.05 1.91 5.21
CA LYS A 341 28.77 2.90 6.26
C LYS A 341 29.81 2.87 7.38
N GLU A 342 30.25 1.67 7.79
CA GLU A 342 31.29 1.53 8.82
C GLU A 342 32.66 2.05 8.35
N LEU A 343 33.01 1.83 7.07
CA LEU A 343 34.23 2.35 6.46
C LEU A 343 34.23 3.87 6.39
N ILE A 344 33.07 4.44 6.01
CA ILE A 344 32.86 5.88 5.92
C ILE A 344 32.97 6.52 7.30
N ALA A 345 32.32 5.92 8.31
CA ALA A 345 32.41 6.39 9.69
C ALA A 345 33.86 6.40 10.19
N LYS A 346 34.62 5.32 9.98
CA LYS A 346 36.04 5.22 10.37
C LYS A 346 36.94 6.22 9.63
N GLY A 347 36.57 6.64 8.42
CA GLY A 347 37.35 7.59 7.63
C GLY A 347 36.99 9.07 7.85
N THR A 348 36.00 9.39 8.69
CA THR A 348 35.49 10.75 8.90
C THR A 348 36.01 11.31 10.22
N GLU A 349 36.75 12.43 10.18
CA GLU A 349 37.47 13.01 11.33
C GLU A 349 36.56 13.31 12.54
N ASP A 350 35.32 13.73 12.29
CA ASP A 350 34.35 14.08 13.34
C ASP A 350 33.62 12.86 13.94
N ASN A 351 33.95 11.63 13.53
CA ASN A 351 33.29 10.42 13.99
C ASN A 351 34.03 9.77 15.17
N THR A 352 33.31 9.23 16.15
CA THR A 352 33.90 8.54 17.31
C THR A 352 34.70 7.29 16.95
N LEU A 353 34.47 6.72 15.75
CA LEU A 353 35.19 5.57 15.20
C LEU A 353 36.38 5.98 14.32
N PHE A 354 36.71 7.27 14.25
CA PHE A 354 37.74 7.79 13.35
C PHE A 354 39.09 7.09 13.56
N ASP A 355 39.67 6.68 12.45
CA ASP A 355 41.03 6.16 12.38
C ASP A 355 41.69 6.72 11.11
N PRO A 356 42.81 7.48 11.23
CA PRO A 356 43.51 8.08 10.10
C PRO A 356 43.86 7.10 8.97
N ARG A 357 44.03 5.80 9.30
CA ARG A 357 44.32 4.73 8.33
C ARG A 357 43.15 4.45 7.39
N TYR A 358 41.94 4.88 7.74
CA TYR A 358 40.72 4.65 6.98
C TYR A 358 40.27 5.87 6.18
N VAL A 359 40.92 7.03 6.29
CA VAL A 359 40.52 8.25 5.55
C VAL A 359 40.38 7.99 4.05
N LYS A 360 41.37 7.33 3.43
CA LYS A 360 41.33 7.01 2.00
C LYS A 360 40.23 6.00 1.65
N ILE A 361 40.07 4.96 2.47
CA ILE A 361 39.06 3.92 2.25
C ILE A 361 37.64 4.44 2.48
N GLY A 362 37.41 5.23 3.51
CA GLY A 362 36.11 5.86 3.79
C GLY A 362 35.68 6.78 2.66
N LYS A 363 36.60 7.59 2.13
CA LYS A 363 36.35 8.42 0.94
C LYS A 363 36.04 7.58 -0.30
N ALA A 364 36.80 6.51 -0.55
CA ALA A 364 36.55 5.60 -1.66
C ALA A 364 35.19 4.89 -1.55
N ALA A 365 34.80 4.49 -0.34
CA ALA A 365 33.51 3.86 -0.06
C ALA A 365 32.33 4.82 -0.25
N ALA A 366 32.44 6.07 0.23
CA ALA A 366 31.43 7.11 -0.01
C ALA A 366 31.27 7.40 -1.51
N THR A 367 32.39 7.56 -2.23
CA THR A 367 32.40 7.81 -3.68
C THR A 367 31.77 6.64 -4.44
N LEU A 368 32.07 5.39 -4.06
CA LEU A 368 31.48 4.20 -4.65
C LEU A 368 29.95 4.19 -4.53
N ASN A 369 29.42 4.46 -3.33
CA ASN A 369 27.98 4.50 -3.11
C ASN A 369 27.31 5.56 -3.98
N GLN A 370 27.87 6.77 -3.99
CA GLN A 370 27.33 7.90 -4.75
C GLN A 370 27.33 7.62 -6.26
N GLU A 371 28.42 7.10 -6.81
CA GLU A 371 28.53 6.84 -8.25
C GLU A 371 27.63 5.68 -8.70
N LEU A 372 27.49 4.62 -7.90
CA LEU A 372 26.59 3.51 -8.22
C LEU A 372 25.11 3.92 -8.13
N GLU A 373 24.74 4.69 -7.11
CA GLU A 373 23.39 5.25 -6.97
C GLU A 373 23.06 6.17 -8.15
N LYS A 374 23.96 7.11 -8.46
CA LYS A 374 23.81 8.01 -9.60
C LYS A 374 23.68 7.26 -10.93
N ALA A 375 24.54 6.27 -11.16
CA ALA A 375 24.50 5.46 -12.37
C ALA A 375 23.19 4.67 -12.48
N GLY A 376 22.74 4.05 -11.39
CA GLY A 376 21.46 3.35 -11.31
C GLY A 376 20.29 4.28 -11.62
N ASN A 377 20.19 5.41 -10.93
CA ASN A 377 19.13 6.40 -11.12
C ASN A 377 19.08 6.92 -12.56
N GLN A 378 20.23 7.25 -13.15
CA GLN A 378 20.29 7.72 -14.54
C GLN A 378 19.85 6.66 -15.55
N PHE A 379 20.27 5.41 -15.36
CA PHE A 379 19.95 4.32 -16.28
C PHE A 379 18.50 3.90 -16.18
N PHE A 380 18.01 3.60 -14.97
CA PHE A 380 16.66 3.08 -14.78
C PHE A 380 15.58 4.14 -15.01
N ALA A 381 15.92 5.44 -14.94
CA ALA A 381 15.01 6.51 -15.38
C ALA A 381 14.79 6.54 -16.90
N ASN A 382 15.76 6.12 -17.71
CA ASN A 382 15.65 6.05 -19.17
C ASN A 382 16.44 4.87 -19.75
N PRO A 383 15.93 3.64 -19.61
CA PRO A 383 16.64 2.42 -19.97
C PRO A 383 16.65 2.23 -21.48
N THR A 384 17.73 2.67 -22.12
CA THR A 384 17.92 2.57 -23.57
C THR A 384 19.20 1.81 -23.91
N ALA A 385 19.24 1.22 -25.10
CA ALA A 385 20.46 0.60 -25.62
C ALA A 385 21.64 1.58 -25.71
N THR A 386 21.37 2.88 -25.88
CA THR A 386 22.38 3.95 -25.88
C THR A 386 22.89 4.27 -24.48
N ASN A 387 22.02 4.26 -23.47
CA ASN A 387 22.40 4.57 -22.09
C ASN A 387 23.05 3.38 -21.38
N PHE A 388 22.81 2.16 -21.82
CA PHE A 388 23.34 0.96 -21.17
C PHE A 388 24.87 0.88 -21.17
N PRO A 389 25.61 1.15 -22.27
CA PRO A 389 27.07 1.23 -22.25
C PRO A 389 27.59 2.26 -21.24
N LEU A 390 26.92 3.41 -21.12
CA LEU A 390 27.28 4.46 -20.17
C LEU A 390 27.09 3.98 -18.72
N PHE A 391 25.96 3.34 -18.43
CA PHE A 391 25.69 2.71 -17.14
C PHE A 391 26.74 1.66 -16.77
N LYS A 392 27.01 0.72 -17.69
CA LYS A 392 28.03 -0.32 -17.52
C LYS A 392 29.43 0.28 -17.28
N GLN A 393 29.80 1.30 -18.04
CA GLN A 393 31.07 1.99 -17.89
C GLN A 393 31.18 2.68 -16.53
N ALA A 394 30.13 3.39 -16.09
CA ALA A 394 30.09 4.07 -14.80
C ALA A 394 30.23 3.08 -13.64
N CYS A 395 29.44 2.00 -13.63
CA CYS A 395 29.53 0.95 -12.61
C CYS A 395 30.91 0.32 -12.55
N ASN A 396 31.49 -0.05 -13.70
CA ASN A 396 32.82 -0.64 -13.77
C ASN A 396 33.91 0.31 -13.29
N ALA A 397 33.84 1.59 -13.68
CA ALA A 397 34.80 2.61 -13.26
C ALA A 397 34.75 2.84 -11.75
N ALA A 398 33.55 2.98 -11.18
CA ALA A 398 33.35 3.15 -9.75
C ALA A 398 33.91 1.96 -8.96
N ILE A 399 33.54 0.74 -9.35
CA ILE A 399 34.00 -0.51 -8.69
C ILE A 399 35.52 -0.66 -8.80
N LYS A 400 36.10 -0.44 -9.99
CA LYS A 400 37.55 -0.57 -10.20
C LYS A 400 38.33 0.44 -9.36
N THR A 401 37.85 1.69 -9.29
CA THR A 401 38.49 2.76 -8.51
C THR A 401 38.47 2.43 -7.02
N ALA A 402 37.30 2.04 -6.48
CA ALA A 402 37.18 1.65 -5.08
C ALA A 402 38.00 0.39 -4.74
N ALA A 403 38.05 -0.59 -5.64
CA ALA A 403 38.81 -1.82 -5.44
C ALA A 403 40.32 -1.60 -5.30
N VAL A 404 40.90 -0.59 -5.96
CA VAL A 404 42.32 -0.23 -5.80
C VAL A 404 42.57 0.23 -4.37
N GLU A 405 41.76 1.13 -3.84
CA GLU A 405 41.89 1.65 -2.48
C GLU A 405 41.62 0.57 -1.42
N PHE A 406 40.61 -0.29 -1.63
CA PHE A 406 40.30 -1.38 -0.70
C PHE A 406 41.41 -2.44 -0.64
N LYS A 407 42.09 -2.73 -1.75
CA LYS A 407 43.22 -3.67 -1.79
C LYS A 407 44.52 -3.09 -1.24
N ASN A 408 44.75 -1.79 -1.43
CA ASN A 408 45.98 -1.13 -1.00
C ASN A 408 46.08 -0.98 0.52
N ASN A 409 44.95 -1.00 1.24
CA ASN A 409 44.96 -1.00 2.69
C ASN A 409 45.21 -2.43 3.21
N ARG A 410 46.41 -2.68 3.75
CA ARG A 410 46.86 -4.00 4.23
C ARG A 410 46.50 -4.31 5.68
N SER A 411 45.64 -3.51 6.33
CA SER A 411 45.23 -3.83 7.70
C SER A 411 44.43 -5.15 7.76
N SER A 412 44.60 -5.93 8.82
CA SER A 412 43.86 -7.20 9.02
C SER A 412 42.34 -7.00 8.88
N TRP A 413 41.86 -5.84 9.31
CA TRP A 413 40.46 -5.47 9.25
C TRP A 413 40.01 -5.04 7.85
N SER A 414 40.83 -4.31 7.07
CA SER A 414 40.48 -3.97 5.67
C SER A 414 40.46 -5.19 4.76
N ILE A 415 41.28 -6.21 5.03
CA ILE A 415 41.20 -7.52 4.37
C ILE A 415 39.84 -8.19 4.66
N LYS A 416 39.38 -8.16 5.91
CA LYS A 416 38.06 -8.68 6.30
C LYS A 416 36.93 -7.91 5.62
N ALA A 417 36.97 -6.57 5.64
CA ALA A 417 35.97 -5.73 4.98
C ALA A 417 35.91 -5.97 3.47
N TRP A 418 37.06 -6.13 2.80
CA TRP A 418 37.11 -6.49 1.38
C TRP A 418 36.48 -7.85 1.10
N ASN A 419 36.73 -8.85 1.95
CA ASN A 419 36.13 -10.18 1.80
C ASN A 419 34.61 -10.18 1.96
N GLU A 420 34.04 -9.27 2.76
CA GLU A 420 32.59 -9.10 2.91
C GLU A 420 31.97 -8.28 1.76
N ILE A 421 32.68 -7.27 1.24
CA ILE A 421 32.18 -6.36 0.19
C ILE A 421 32.29 -6.99 -1.21
N ASN A 422 33.35 -7.74 -1.49
CA ASN A 422 33.64 -8.29 -2.82
C ASN A 422 32.51 -9.18 -3.38
N PRO A 423 31.87 -10.08 -2.62
CA PRO A 423 30.70 -10.83 -3.09
C PRO A 423 29.53 -9.93 -3.54
N ILE A 424 29.27 -8.84 -2.82
CA ILE A 424 28.19 -7.89 -3.15
C ILE A 424 28.52 -7.16 -4.45
N LEU A 425 29.76 -6.68 -4.62
CA LEU A 425 30.22 -6.05 -5.85
C LEU A 425 30.15 -7.00 -7.06
N ARG A 426 30.44 -8.29 -6.86
CA ARG A 426 30.24 -9.32 -7.89
C ARG A 426 28.77 -9.52 -8.23
N GLY A 427 27.87 -9.45 -7.24
CA GLY A 427 26.44 -9.45 -7.47
C GLY A 427 25.99 -8.30 -8.37
N ILE A 428 26.46 -7.07 -8.08
CA ILE A 428 26.16 -5.87 -8.90
C ILE A 428 26.69 -6.05 -10.33
N LEU A 429 27.91 -6.54 -10.49
CA LEU A 429 28.47 -6.86 -11.81
C LEU A 429 27.69 -7.97 -12.53
N GLY A 430 27.16 -8.95 -11.79
CA GLY A 430 26.27 -9.99 -12.32
C GLY A 430 24.98 -9.40 -12.89
N ILE A 431 24.37 -8.42 -12.22
CA ILE A 431 23.21 -7.70 -12.74
C ILE A 431 23.57 -6.89 -14.00
N VAL A 432 24.70 -6.18 -13.97
CA VAL A 432 25.19 -5.44 -15.15
C VAL A 432 25.43 -6.39 -16.33
N ALA A 433 25.91 -7.61 -16.09
CA ALA A 433 26.07 -8.63 -17.11
C ALA A 433 24.71 -9.15 -17.62
N LEU A 434 23.73 -9.41 -16.75
CA LEU A 434 22.39 -9.82 -17.16
C LEU A 434 21.70 -8.76 -18.03
N LEU A 435 21.89 -7.48 -17.72
CA LEU A 435 21.41 -6.36 -18.52
C LEU A 435 22.02 -6.31 -19.93
N THR A 436 23.15 -6.98 -20.19
CA THR A 436 23.71 -7.07 -21.56
C THR A 436 22.90 -7.96 -22.51
N PHE A 437 22.04 -8.84 -21.98
CA PHE A 437 21.21 -9.75 -22.78
C PHE A 437 19.84 -9.13 -23.17
N ILE A 438 19.45 -8.05 -22.50
CA ILE A 438 18.17 -7.34 -22.69
C ILE A 438 18.10 -6.38 -23.91
N PRO A 439 19.19 -5.81 -24.47
CA PRO A 439 19.10 -4.88 -25.61
C PRO A 439 18.42 -5.47 -26.85
N ALA A 440 18.52 -6.79 -27.06
CA ALA A 440 17.82 -7.49 -28.14
C ALA A 440 16.29 -7.44 -27.97
N LEU A 441 15.80 -7.56 -26.73
CA LEU A 441 14.39 -7.45 -26.37
C LEU A 441 13.86 -6.01 -26.48
N ILE A 442 14.65 -5.01 -26.07
CA ILE A 442 14.28 -3.59 -26.17
C ILE A 442 14.14 -3.15 -27.64
N VAL A 443 15.04 -3.60 -28.53
CA VAL A 443 14.94 -3.30 -29.97
C VAL A 443 13.78 -4.04 -30.63
N ALA A 444 13.51 -5.29 -30.24
CA ALA A 444 12.32 -6.02 -30.69
C ALA A 444 11.01 -5.31 -30.30
N MET A 445 10.95 -4.71 -29.10
CA MET A 445 9.79 -4.00 -28.57
C MET A 445 9.53 -2.62 -29.19
N LYS A 446 10.59 -1.86 -29.52
CA LYS A 446 10.44 -0.49 -30.06
C LYS A 446 10.40 -0.43 -31.59
N SER A 447 10.80 -1.50 -32.29
CA SER A 447 10.67 -1.54 -33.75
C SER A 447 9.24 -1.85 -34.16
N ARG A 448 8.69 -1.09 -35.12
CA ARG A 448 7.39 -1.40 -35.74
C ARG A 448 7.40 -2.68 -36.58
N HIS A 449 8.56 -3.32 -36.75
CA HIS A 449 8.74 -4.41 -37.72
C HIS A 449 9.19 -5.74 -37.08
N GLY A 450 9.37 -5.79 -35.76
CA GLY A 450 9.85 -6.98 -35.05
C GLY A 450 11.35 -7.22 -35.20
N TYR A 451 11.88 -8.13 -34.37
CA TYR A 451 13.30 -8.51 -34.30
C TYR A 451 13.87 -8.93 -35.67
N PHE A 452 13.09 -9.67 -36.44
CA PHE A 452 13.50 -10.25 -37.72
C PHE A 452 13.70 -9.19 -38.82
N ASN A 453 12.77 -8.25 -38.97
CA ASN A 453 12.87 -7.21 -40.01
C ASN A 453 13.88 -6.10 -39.68
N THR A 454 14.22 -5.91 -38.41
CA THR A 454 15.13 -4.82 -38.01
C THR A 454 16.60 -5.18 -38.22
N PHE A 455 16.96 -6.47 -38.10
CA PHE A 455 18.34 -6.92 -38.24
C PHE A 455 18.62 -7.81 -39.45
N PHE A 456 17.62 -8.48 -40.03
CA PHE A 456 17.83 -9.47 -41.09
C PHE A 456 17.16 -9.11 -42.43
N SER A 457 16.61 -7.89 -42.59
CA SER A 457 15.86 -7.52 -43.80
C SER A 457 16.73 -7.19 -45.02
N LYS A 458 18.02 -6.88 -44.85
CA LYS A 458 18.94 -6.61 -45.95
C LYS A 458 20.36 -6.99 -45.57
N LEU A 459 20.74 -8.24 -45.77
CA LEU A 459 22.08 -8.70 -46.19
C LEU A 459 22.13 -10.23 -45.99
N GLN A 460 22.09 -10.98 -47.10
CA GLN A 460 22.60 -12.36 -47.11
C GLN A 460 24.11 -12.27 -46.92
N THR A 461 24.60 -12.54 -45.71
CA THR A 461 26.02 -12.74 -45.41
C THR A 461 26.21 -14.10 -44.75
N ASP A 462 27.42 -14.66 -44.82
CA ASP A 462 27.82 -15.99 -44.33
C ASP A 462 27.40 -16.29 -42.87
N SER A 463 27.12 -15.27 -42.06
CA SER A 463 26.54 -15.40 -40.72
C SER A 463 25.11 -15.97 -40.71
N PHE A 464 24.36 -15.81 -41.80
CA PHE A 464 23.01 -16.35 -42.00
C PHE A 464 23.03 -17.87 -42.22
N GLU A 465 24.04 -18.41 -42.94
CA GLU A 465 24.21 -19.86 -43.08
C GLU A 465 24.62 -20.52 -41.76
N GLN A 466 25.43 -19.83 -40.94
CA GLN A 466 25.77 -20.31 -39.60
C GLN A 466 24.56 -20.28 -38.66
N LEU A 467 23.69 -19.27 -38.74
CA LEU A 467 22.46 -19.23 -37.94
C LEU A 467 21.48 -20.35 -38.34
N GLN A 468 21.31 -20.62 -39.63
CA GLN A 468 20.51 -21.77 -40.10
C GLN A 468 21.09 -23.13 -39.70
N SER A 469 22.43 -23.24 -39.58
CA SER A 469 23.05 -24.46 -39.05
C SER A 469 22.79 -24.64 -37.56
N PHE A 470 22.62 -23.54 -36.82
CA PHE A 470 22.29 -23.53 -35.39
C PHE A 470 20.80 -23.83 -35.14
N GLU A 471 19.91 -23.32 -36.01
CA GLU A 471 18.47 -23.58 -35.98
C GLU A 471 18.16 -25.05 -36.31
N ARG A 472 18.83 -25.62 -37.33
CA ARG A 472 18.79 -27.07 -37.60
C ARG A 472 19.35 -27.91 -36.45
N GLY A 473 20.44 -27.46 -35.81
CA GLY A 473 20.99 -28.12 -34.63
C GLY A 473 20.04 -28.09 -33.41
N GLN A 474 19.23 -27.04 -33.26
CA GLN A 474 18.19 -26.97 -32.21
C GLN A 474 17.00 -27.88 -32.50
N GLU A 475 16.56 -27.98 -33.75
CA GLU A 475 15.50 -28.93 -34.15
C GLU A 475 15.94 -30.38 -33.96
N ASP A 476 17.20 -30.71 -34.28
CA ASP A 476 17.79 -32.04 -34.04
C ASP A 476 17.87 -32.36 -32.53
N ILE A 477 18.25 -31.39 -31.69
CA ILE A 477 18.27 -31.56 -30.23
C ILE A 477 16.84 -31.72 -29.67
N MET A 478 15.87 -30.97 -30.19
CA MET A 478 14.47 -31.05 -29.77
C MET A 478 13.81 -32.36 -30.23
N GLN A 479 14.19 -32.91 -31.40
CA GLN A 479 13.77 -34.24 -31.84
C GLN A 479 14.38 -35.35 -30.98
N VAL A 480 15.67 -35.25 -30.63
CA VAL A 480 16.34 -36.24 -29.78
C VAL A 480 15.73 -36.23 -28.36
N VAL A 481 15.46 -35.05 -27.80
CA VAL A 481 14.81 -34.91 -26.48
C VAL A 481 13.34 -35.35 -26.52
N GLY A 482 12.62 -35.09 -27.62
CA GLY A 482 11.24 -35.56 -27.82
C GLY A 482 11.10 -37.07 -28.06
N SER A 483 12.19 -37.76 -28.42
CA SER A 483 12.22 -39.23 -28.57
C SER A 483 12.63 -39.98 -27.29
N LEU A 484 12.97 -39.25 -26.23
CA LEU A 484 13.36 -39.77 -24.92
C LEU A 484 12.30 -39.55 -23.82
N VAL A 485 11.08 -39.18 -24.22
CA VAL A 485 9.84 -39.17 -23.43
C VAL A 485 8.81 -39.99 -24.20
#